data_AF-A0A8T8TUV4-F1
#
_entry.id   AF-A0A8T8TUV4-F1
#
_cell.length_a   1.000
_cell.length_b   1.000
_cell.length_c   1.000
_cell.angle_alpha   90.00
_cell.angle_beta   90.00
_cell.angle_gamma   90.00
#
_symmetry.space_group_name_H-M   'P 1'
#
loop_
_entity.id
_entity.type
_entity.pdbx_description
1 polymer ?
#
loop_
_entity_poly.entity_id
_entity_poly.type
_entity_poly.pdbx_seq_one_letter_code
_entity_poly.pdbx_strand_id
1 'polypeptide(L)'
;MPNAPRQLPPSLRGPPSFMAAPAVPEANMSTHYSTFSRDRPRVKAPSTFIPLKDDIRIWIMEVEDYFVAEGIANSQMQAIYARNYVASHIKKRIMISRFSNDSVEAVKFNDWILLKDWLFVEYGPRGSFMEADLKMAKCKMFDNQSV
;
A
#
# COMPACT_ATOMS: atom_id res chain seq x y z
N MET A 1 -36.45 7.50 53.41
CA MET A 1 -37.34 6.50 52.75
C MET A 1 -38.63 6.46 53.58
N PRO A 2 -39.85 6.50 52.98
CA PRO A 2 -40.30 5.39 52.13
C PRO A 2 -41.26 5.69 50.94
N ASN A 3 -41.28 4.72 50.03
CA ASN A 3 -42.37 4.18 49.18
C ASN A 3 -42.96 4.92 47.95
N ALA A 4 -42.79 4.26 46.78
CA ALA A 4 -43.72 4.23 45.64
C ALA A 4 -45.03 3.48 46.00
N PRO A 5 -46.20 3.63 45.31
CA PRO A 5 -46.46 3.07 43.95
C PRO A 5 -47.48 3.90 43.10
N ARG A 6 -47.59 3.82 41.76
CA ARG A 6 -48.44 2.91 40.94
C ARG A 6 -48.38 3.44 39.48
N GLN A 7 -47.93 2.66 38.51
CA GLN A 7 -48.73 1.99 37.45
C GLN A 7 -49.86 2.84 36.81
N LEU A 8 -49.72 3.16 35.52
CA LEU A 8 -50.82 3.52 34.62
C LEU A 8 -51.10 2.35 33.65
N PRO A 9 -52.36 1.91 33.50
CA PRO A 9 -52.76 0.74 32.71
C PRO A 9 -53.02 1.06 31.22
N PRO A 10 -53.27 0.02 30.39
CA PRO A 10 -52.96 -0.02 28.96
C PRO A 10 -54.14 0.36 28.05
N SER A 11 -53.83 0.60 26.77
CA SER A 11 -54.70 0.50 25.58
C SER A 11 -56.12 1.06 25.68
N LEU A 12 -56.42 2.08 24.86
CA LEU A 12 -57.65 2.23 24.03
C LEU A 12 -57.95 3.70 23.78
N ARG A 13 -57.53 4.21 22.61
CA ARG A 13 -58.30 5.14 21.78
C ARG A 13 -57.54 5.39 20.49
N GLY A 14 -57.75 4.49 19.51
CA GLY A 14 -57.25 4.70 18.16
C GLY A 14 -57.91 5.91 17.48
N PRO A 15 -57.29 6.48 16.44
CA PRO A 15 -57.95 7.38 15.51
C PRO A 15 -58.75 6.60 14.43
N PRO A 16 -59.80 7.19 13.84
CA PRO A 16 -60.82 6.50 13.07
C PRO A 16 -60.35 6.08 11.67
N SER A 17 -60.90 4.96 11.19
CA SER A 17 -60.66 4.39 9.86
C SER A 17 -61.66 4.96 8.85
N PHE A 18 -61.20 5.55 7.74
CA PHE A 18 -61.94 5.63 6.47
C PHE A 18 -60.95 6.08 5.39
N MET A 19 -60.63 5.16 4.46
CA MET A 19 -60.19 5.33 3.08
C MET A 19 -59.31 4.11 2.74
N ALA A 20 -59.92 3.11 2.13
CA ALA A 20 -59.22 1.96 1.59
C ALA A 20 -58.20 2.41 0.54
N ALA A 21 -56.92 2.06 0.75
CA ALA A 21 -55.89 2.10 -0.28
C ALA A 21 -55.65 0.66 -0.78
N PRO A 22 -55.48 0.45 -2.09
CA PRO A 22 -55.62 -0.86 -2.71
C PRO A 22 -54.48 -1.80 -2.30
N ALA A 23 -54.78 -3.10 -2.27
CA ALA A 23 -53.80 -4.16 -2.13
C ALA A 23 -52.67 -3.95 -3.15
N VAL A 24 -51.49 -3.57 -2.67
CA VAL A 24 -50.27 -3.53 -3.47
C VAL A 24 -49.83 -4.98 -3.60
N PRO A 25 -49.82 -5.58 -4.81
CA PRO A 25 -49.20 -6.88 -4.98
C PRO A 25 -47.69 -6.72 -4.69
N GLU A 26 -47.14 -7.67 -3.92
CA GLU A 26 -45.70 -7.86 -3.75
C GLU A 26 -45.04 -7.97 -5.13
N ALA A 27 -44.63 -6.85 -5.70
CA ALA A 27 -43.66 -6.82 -6.77
C ALA A 27 -42.30 -7.05 -6.10
N ASN A 28 -41.95 -8.33 -5.94
CA ASN A 28 -40.58 -8.79 -5.78
C ASN A 28 -39.80 -8.38 -7.04
N MET A 29 -39.44 -7.10 -7.13
CA MET A 29 -38.39 -6.65 -8.02
C MET A 29 -37.08 -7.00 -7.33
N SER A 30 -36.66 -8.24 -7.54
CA SER A 30 -35.28 -8.68 -7.35
C SER A 30 -34.41 -7.76 -8.17
N THR A 31 -34.00 -6.65 -7.56
CA THR A 31 -32.95 -5.80 -8.08
C THR A 31 -31.71 -6.62 -7.80
N HIS A 32 -31.36 -7.50 -8.73
CA HIS A 32 -30.04 -8.07 -8.82
C HIS A 32 -29.09 -6.90 -9.06
N TYR A 33 -28.76 -6.17 -8.00
CA TYR A 33 -27.45 -5.59 -7.88
C TYR A 33 -26.54 -6.81 -7.91
N SER A 34 -26.07 -7.13 -9.13
CA SER A 34 -24.87 -7.91 -9.28
C SER A 34 -23.83 -7.12 -8.52
N THR A 35 -23.62 -7.49 -7.25
CA THR A 35 -22.38 -7.24 -6.56
C THR A 35 -21.35 -7.91 -7.45
N PHE A 36 -20.83 -7.18 -8.44
CA PHE A 36 -19.54 -7.46 -8.98
C PHE A 36 -18.63 -7.34 -7.75
N SER A 37 -18.49 -8.45 -7.02
CA SER A 37 -17.24 -8.81 -6.42
C SER A 37 -16.26 -8.68 -7.57
N ARG A 38 -15.69 -7.48 -7.73
CA ARG A 38 -14.45 -7.30 -8.45
C ARG A 38 -13.57 -8.35 -7.78
N ASP A 39 -13.36 -9.45 -8.49
CA ASP A 39 -12.16 -10.26 -8.35
C ASP A 39 -11.01 -9.28 -8.56
N ARG A 40 -10.70 -8.51 -7.51
CA ARG A 40 -9.46 -7.78 -7.45
C ARG A 40 -8.45 -8.91 -7.50
N PRO A 41 -7.59 -8.97 -8.52
CA PRO A 41 -6.50 -9.92 -8.52
C PRO A 41 -5.83 -9.77 -7.16
N ARG A 42 -5.78 -10.84 -6.37
CA ARG A 42 -5.15 -10.79 -5.05
C ARG A 42 -3.68 -10.49 -5.30
N VAL A 43 -3.31 -9.21 -5.20
CA VAL A 43 -1.96 -8.79 -5.56
C VAL A 43 -1.01 -9.41 -4.56
N LYS A 44 -0.01 -10.11 -5.10
CA LYS A 44 0.99 -10.80 -4.32
C LYS A 44 1.75 -9.75 -3.51
N ALA A 45 1.94 -10.02 -2.22
CA ALA A 45 2.76 -9.15 -1.38
C ALA A 45 4.18 -9.02 -1.99
N PRO A 46 4.81 -7.83 -1.89
CA PRO A 46 6.12 -7.61 -2.46
C PRO A 46 7.16 -8.58 -1.92
N SER A 47 8.11 -8.95 -2.77
CA SER A 47 9.31 -9.64 -2.33
C SER A 47 10.13 -8.79 -1.35
N THR A 48 10.93 -9.43 -0.50
CA THR A 48 11.87 -8.70 0.37
C THR A 48 13.07 -8.27 -0.47
N PHE A 49 13.35 -6.97 -0.51
CA PHE A 49 14.50 -6.41 -1.20
C PHE A 49 15.83 -6.82 -0.56
N ILE A 50 16.67 -7.46 -1.36
CA ILE A 50 18.03 -7.86 -1.03
C ILE A 50 18.98 -7.22 -2.07
N PRO A 51 19.77 -6.18 -1.71
CA PRO A 51 20.58 -5.42 -2.68
C PRO A 51 21.52 -6.22 -3.58
N LEU A 52 22.01 -7.38 -3.13
CA LEU A 52 22.92 -8.24 -3.90
C LEU A 52 22.21 -9.16 -4.89
N LYS A 53 20.88 -9.24 -4.82
CA LYS A 53 20.06 -10.19 -5.57
C LYS A 53 19.04 -9.47 -6.44
N ASP A 54 18.47 -8.38 -5.94
CA ASP A 54 17.32 -7.72 -6.54
C ASP A 54 17.72 -6.35 -7.11
N ASP A 55 17.17 -6.01 -8.28
CA ASP A 55 17.27 -4.66 -8.83
C ASP A 55 16.30 -3.75 -8.07
N ILE A 56 16.82 -2.68 -7.47
CA ILE A 56 16.01 -1.73 -6.71
C ILE A 56 14.87 -1.12 -7.53
N ARG A 57 15.06 -0.95 -8.85
CA ARG A 57 14.03 -0.41 -9.75
C ARG A 57 12.84 -1.35 -9.82
N ILE A 58 13.13 -2.63 -10.05
CA ILE A 58 12.12 -3.68 -10.18
C ILE A 58 11.38 -3.84 -8.87
N TRP A 59 12.10 -3.86 -7.74
CA TRP A 59 11.48 -3.97 -6.42
C TRP A 59 10.59 -2.76 -6.10
N ILE A 60 11.02 -1.53 -6.41
CA ILE A 60 10.18 -0.34 -6.21
C ILE A 60 8.90 -0.43 -7.02
N MET A 61 8.96 -0.87 -8.28
CA MET A 61 7.77 -1.08 -9.11
C MET A 61 6.83 -2.11 -8.48
N GLU A 62 7.35 -3.26 -8.02
CA GLU A 62 6.55 -4.30 -7.35
C GLU A 62 5.82 -3.75 -6.10
N VAL A 63 6.50 -2.93 -5.31
CA VAL A 63 5.95 -2.29 -4.11
C VAL A 63 4.89 -1.23 -4.46
N GLU A 64 5.11 -0.44 -5.50
CA GLU A 64 4.14 0.56 -5.96
C GLU A 64 2.88 -0.08 -6.54
N ASP A 65 3.02 -1.16 -7.31
CA ASP A 65 1.89 -1.95 -7.79
C ASP A 65 1.06 -2.50 -6.63
N TYR A 66 1.71 -2.98 -5.57
CA TYR A 66 1.05 -3.39 -4.33
C TYR A 66 0.30 -2.24 -3.66
N PHE A 67 0.88 -1.03 -3.59
CA PHE A 67 0.18 0.13 -3.03
C PHE A 67 -1.06 0.52 -3.82
N VAL A 68 -0.97 0.48 -5.15
CA VAL A 68 -2.13 0.75 -6.02
C VAL A 68 -3.22 -0.29 -5.80
N ALA A 69 -2.86 -1.56 -5.68
CA ALA A 69 -3.80 -2.66 -5.47
C ALA A 69 -4.54 -2.60 -4.12
N GLU A 70 -3.79 -2.31 -3.05
CA GLU A 70 -4.32 -2.17 -1.69
C GLU A 70 -4.97 -0.80 -1.44
N GLY A 71 -4.86 0.15 -2.37
CA GLY A 71 -5.40 1.51 -2.22
C GLY A 71 -4.64 2.35 -1.20
N ILE A 72 -3.36 2.10 -0.99
CA ILE A 72 -2.51 2.83 -0.06
C ILE A 72 -2.00 4.09 -0.75
N ALA A 73 -2.67 5.23 -0.54
CA ALA A 73 -2.30 6.51 -1.17
C ALA A 73 -1.38 7.40 -0.30
N ASN A 74 -1.35 7.18 1.01
CA ASN A 74 -0.59 8.02 1.94
C ASN A 74 0.91 7.65 1.92
N SER A 75 1.78 8.61 1.57
CA SER A 75 3.24 8.45 1.49
C SER A 75 3.88 7.92 2.78
N GLN A 76 3.43 8.38 3.94
CA GLN A 76 3.95 7.89 5.22
C GLN A 76 3.57 6.43 5.45
N MET A 77 2.36 6.05 5.08
CA MET A 77 1.88 4.68 5.21
C MET A 77 2.60 3.76 4.23
N GLN A 78 2.80 4.21 2.99
CA GLN A 78 3.63 3.54 1.99
C GLN A 78 5.05 3.30 2.52
N ALA A 79 5.68 4.29 3.14
CA ALA A 79 6.99 4.12 3.77
C ALA A 79 6.97 3.10 4.91
N ILE A 80 5.94 3.08 5.76
CA ILE A 80 5.77 2.04 6.79
C ILE A 80 5.74 0.64 6.17
N TYR A 81 4.93 0.45 5.13
CA TYR A 81 4.83 -0.85 4.45
C TYR A 81 6.13 -1.24 3.76
N ALA A 82 6.72 -0.38 2.94
CA ALA A 82 7.96 -0.66 2.22
C ALA A 82 9.10 -1.09 3.15
N ARG A 83 9.22 -0.45 4.32
CA ARG A 83 10.24 -0.80 5.34
C ARG A 83 10.10 -2.21 5.89
N ASN A 84 8.93 -2.84 5.78
CA ASN A 84 8.76 -4.24 6.19
C ASN A 84 9.34 -5.23 5.16
N TYR A 85 9.48 -4.80 3.91
CA TYR A 85 9.94 -5.60 2.77
C TYR A 85 11.38 -5.26 2.36
N VAL A 86 12.21 -4.72 3.24
CA VAL A 86 13.65 -4.53 2.99
C VAL A 86 14.49 -5.50 3.83
N ALA A 87 15.71 -5.80 3.38
CA ALA A 87 16.65 -6.64 4.09
C ALA A 87 16.96 -6.11 5.51
N SER A 88 17.29 -7.03 6.43
CA SER A 88 17.50 -6.72 7.85
C SER A 88 18.57 -5.66 8.12
N HIS A 89 19.63 -5.59 7.30
CA HIS A 89 20.67 -4.57 7.44
C HIS A 89 20.17 -3.16 7.08
N ILE A 90 19.26 -3.06 6.11
CA ILE A 90 18.58 -1.81 5.74
C ILE A 90 17.63 -1.39 6.87
N LYS A 91 16.83 -2.33 7.39
CA LYS A 91 15.97 -2.08 8.58
C LYS A 91 16.78 -1.55 9.75
N LYS A 92 17.95 -2.15 10.01
CA LYS A 92 18.86 -1.73 11.08
C LYS A 92 19.38 -0.30 10.86
N ARG A 93 19.78 0.04 9.63
CA ARG A 93 20.23 1.41 9.29
C ARG A 93 19.11 2.43 9.51
N ILE A 94 17.92 2.16 8.99
CA ILE A 94 16.72 3.01 9.19
C ILE A 94 16.42 3.20 10.69
N MET A 95 16.53 2.11 11.47
CA MET A 95 16.28 2.16 12.90
C MET A 95 17.30 3.03 13.64
N ILE A 96 18.60 2.89 13.32
CA ILE A 96 19.67 3.71 13.92
C ILE A 96 19.44 5.19 13.62
N SER A 97 19.07 5.53 12.39
CA SER A 97 18.81 6.92 12.00
C SER A 97 17.57 7.55 12.67
N ARG A 98 16.70 6.74 13.31
CA ARG A 98 15.63 7.28 14.17
C ARG A 98 16.13 7.66 15.56
N PHE A 99 17.25 7.10 15.99
CA PHE A 99 17.88 7.40 17.27
C PHE A 99 18.95 8.49 17.15
N SER A 100 19.40 8.82 15.94
CA SER A 100 20.20 10.02 15.71
C SER A 100 19.35 11.27 15.87
N ASN A 101 19.89 12.32 16.48
CA ASN A 101 19.27 13.65 16.58
C ASN A 101 19.10 14.36 15.22
N ASP A 102 19.40 13.68 14.11
CA ASP A 102 19.23 14.21 12.77
C ASP A 102 17.76 14.10 12.33
N SER A 103 17.02 15.18 12.57
CA SER A 103 15.61 15.30 12.15
C SER A 103 15.41 15.14 10.64
N VAL A 104 16.41 15.46 9.81
CA VAL A 104 16.32 15.35 8.36
C VAL A 104 16.36 13.89 7.94
N GLU A 105 17.20 13.09 8.60
CA GLU A 105 17.30 11.66 8.34
C GLU A 105 16.06 10.89 8.81
N ALA A 106 15.45 11.33 9.92
CA ALA A 106 14.19 10.77 10.40
C ALA A 106 13.03 11.01 9.42
N VAL A 107 12.95 12.20 8.80
CA VAL A 107 11.91 12.53 7.80
C VAL A 107 12.10 11.69 6.54
N LYS A 108 13.36 11.52 6.09
CA LYS A 108 13.71 10.73 4.90
C LYS A 108 13.13 9.31 4.92
N PHE A 109 13.17 8.64 6.07
CA PHE A 109 12.66 7.27 6.19
C PHE A 109 11.16 7.17 6.47
N ASN A 110 10.49 8.28 6.73
CA ASN A 110 9.06 8.33 7.03
C ASN A 110 8.21 8.80 5.84
N ASP A 111 8.83 9.17 4.72
CA ASP A 111 8.15 9.54 3.49
C ASP A 111 8.58 8.58 2.36
N TRP A 112 7.62 8.07 1.59
CA TRP A 112 7.91 7.07 0.55
C TRP A 112 8.75 7.64 -0.58
N ILE A 113 8.54 8.90 -0.95
CA ILE A 113 9.28 9.57 -2.02
C ILE A 113 10.75 9.68 -1.61
N LEU A 114 11.00 10.18 -0.40
CA LEU A 114 12.36 10.33 0.13
C LEU A 114 13.05 8.99 0.41
N LEU A 115 12.30 7.98 0.87
CA LEU A 115 12.81 6.63 1.10
C LEU A 115 13.24 5.98 -0.23
N LYS A 116 12.42 6.11 -1.27
CA LYS A 116 12.75 5.63 -2.63
C LYS A 116 14.02 6.28 -3.15
N ASP A 117 14.11 7.61 -3.10
CA ASP A 117 15.28 8.34 -3.57
C ASP A 117 16.55 7.88 -2.86
N TRP A 118 16.48 7.71 -1.53
CA TRP A 118 17.60 7.19 -0.76
C TRP A 118 17.98 5.76 -1.16
N LEU A 119 17.01 4.85 -1.29
CA LEU A 119 17.27 3.48 -1.73
C LEU A 119 17.91 3.44 -3.12
N PHE A 120 17.46 4.31 -4.04
CA PHE A 120 18.03 4.45 -5.37
C PHE A 120 19.46 4.99 -5.36
N VAL A 121 19.76 5.99 -4.54
CA VAL A 121 21.12 6.53 -4.43
C VAL A 121 22.08 5.49 -3.85
N GLU A 122 21.62 4.74 -2.84
CA GLU A 122 22.46 3.79 -2.13
C GLU A 122 22.67 2.47 -2.89
N TYR A 123 21.59 1.93 -3.45
CA TYR A 123 21.51 0.59 -4.05
C TYR A 123 21.09 0.57 -5.52
N GLY A 124 20.84 1.74 -6.11
CA GLY A 124 20.63 1.85 -7.55
C GLY A 124 21.87 1.40 -8.31
N PRO A 125 21.71 1.11 -9.61
CA PRO A 125 22.85 0.90 -10.48
C PRO A 125 23.74 2.14 -10.39
N ARG A 126 24.82 2.04 -9.62
CA ARG A 126 25.88 3.04 -9.60
C ARG A 126 26.38 3.06 -11.03
N GLY A 127 25.99 4.11 -11.75
CA GLY A 127 26.32 4.30 -13.15
C GLY A 127 27.74 3.84 -13.37
N SER A 128 27.84 2.70 -14.03
CA SER A 128 29.08 2.02 -14.30
C SER A 128 29.76 2.75 -15.44
N PHE A 129 29.98 4.06 -15.29
CA PHE A 129 30.70 4.84 -16.31
C PHE A 129 32.06 4.18 -16.53
N MET A 130 32.70 3.73 -15.44
CA MET A 130 33.89 2.89 -15.53
C MET A 130 33.65 1.47 -16.08
N GLU A 131 32.54 0.79 -15.80
CA GLU A 131 32.36 -0.61 -16.26
C GLU A 131 31.87 -0.72 -17.71
N ALA A 132 31.11 0.28 -18.19
CA ALA A 132 30.70 0.41 -19.58
C ALA A 132 31.89 0.83 -20.45
N ASP A 133 32.70 1.78 -19.99
CA ASP A 133 33.96 2.14 -20.66
C ASP A 133 34.97 1.00 -20.61
N LEU A 134 35.08 0.25 -19.51
CA LEU A 134 35.96 -0.93 -19.44
C LEU A 134 35.48 -2.05 -20.36
N LYS A 135 34.16 -2.29 -20.48
CA LYS A 135 33.59 -3.25 -21.44
C LYS A 135 33.77 -2.80 -22.90
N MET A 136 33.61 -1.52 -23.20
CA MET A 136 33.87 -0.96 -24.54
C MET A 136 35.35 -0.97 -24.90
N ALA A 137 36.25 -0.66 -23.95
CA ALA A 137 37.69 -0.73 -24.14
C ALA A 137 38.15 -2.19 -24.37
N LYS A 138 37.53 -3.15 -23.67
CA LYS A 138 37.83 -4.58 -23.88
C LYS A 138 37.34 -5.08 -25.24
N CYS A 139 36.17 -4.65 -25.72
CA CYS A 139 35.68 -5.04 -27.05
C CYS A 139 36.57 -4.50 -28.18
N LYS A 140 37.05 -3.24 -28.07
CA LYS A 140 37.95 -2.65 -29.08
C LYS A 140 39.33 -3.31 -29.16
N MET A 141 39.78 -4.02 -28.13
CA MET A 141 41.08 -4.73 -28.18
C MET A 141 41.02 -6.08 -28.89
N PHE A 142 39.84 -6.69 -29.05
CA PHE A 142 39.70 -7.96 -29.75
C PHE A 142 39.47 -7.82 -31.27
N ASP A 143 38.98 -6.67 -31.74
CA ASP A 143 38.82 -6.42 -33.18
C ASP A 143 40.14 -6.09 -33.92
N ASN A 144 41.23 -5.79 -33.19
CA ASN A 144 42.53 -5.43 -33.77
C ASN A 144 43.56 -6.57 -33.80
N GLN A 145 43.18 -7.82 -33.53
CA GLN A 145 44.07 -9.00 -33.61
C GLN A 145 43.73 -9.99 -34.73
N SER A 146 42.90 -9.60 -35.70
CA SER A 146 42.63 -10.41 -36.90
C SER A 146 43.07 -9.67 -38.17
N VAL A 147 44.38 -9.54 -38.37
CA VAL A 147 45.02 -9.35 -39.69
C VAL A 147 46.30 -10.17 -39.74
#